data_AF-A0A812Y4A5-F1
#
_entry.id   AF-A0A812Y4A5-F1
#
_cell.length_a   1.000
_cell.length_b   1.000
_cell.length_c   1.000
_cell.angle_alpha   90.00
_cell.angle_beta   90.00
_cell.angle_gamma   90.00
#
_symmetry.space_group_name_H-M   'P 1'
#
loop_
_entity.id
_entity.type
_entity.pdbx_description
1 polymer ?
#
loop_
_entity_poly.entity_id
_entity_poly.type
_entity_poly.pdbx_seq_one_letter_code
_entity_poly.pdbx_strand_id
1 'polypeptide(L)'
;ARIRNPAIVVYAAPWTFPNWLGLENGTESEFYSDDALDYIVSWLQCAQETGAGTVEYVGNRPRPSSTDLLGQRQAHSLPPWRWVVALREALDDAGFNETRLVLPDSEYDATVEALWSKEPAFASAMADGVM
;
A
#
# COMPACT_ATOMS: atom_id res chain seq x y z
N ALA A 1 1.93 -18.51 11.61
CA ALA A 1 2.83 -17.89 12.59
C ALA A 1 2.15 -17.64 13.95
N ARG A 2 0.94 -17.07 13.96
CA ARG A 2 0.18 -16.75 15.18
C ARG A 2 -0.02 -17.90 16.18
N ILE A 3 -0.13 -19.15 15.71
CA ILE A 3 -0.18 -20.33 16.60
C ILE A 3 1.07 -20.42 17.51
N ARG A 4 2.23 -20.00 17.03
CA ARG A 4 3.50 -20.03 17.79
C ARG A 4 3.73 -18.75 18.58
N ASN A 5 3.31 -17.61 18.04
CA ASN A 5 3.38 -16.31 18.70
C ASN A 5 2.09 -15.52 18.42
N PRO A 6 1.12 -15.53 19.34
CA PRO A 6 -0.15 -14.83 19.16
C PRO A 6 0.01 -13.32 18.96
N ALA A 7 1.07 -12.73 19.52
CA ALA A 7 1.38 -11.30 19.45
C ALA A 7 2.26 -10.91 18.25
N ILE A 8 2.49 -11.84 17.29
CA ILE A 8 3.28 -11.49 16.10
C ILE A 8 2.57 -10.40 15.29
N VAL A 9 3.35 -9.40 14.87
CA VAL A 9 2.91 -8.33 13.97
C VAL A 9 3.05 -8.82 12.53
N VAL A 10 2.02 -8.60 11.72
CA VAL A 10 1.92 -9.03 10.33
C VAL A 10 1.91 -7.82 9.42
N TYR A 11 2.78 -7.86 8.43
CA TYR A 11 2.89 -6.89 7.34
C TYR A 11 2.46 -7.57 6.03
N ALA A 12 1.75 -6.85 5.17
CA ALA A 12 1.37 -7.31 3.84
C ALA A 12 1.67 -6.22 2.80
N ALA A 13 2.14 -6.61 1.62
CA ALA A 13 2.39 -5.69 0.51
C ALA A 13 2.16 -6.40 -0.84
N PRO A 14 1.49 -5.76 -1.82
CA PRO A 14 1.28 -6.35 -3.13
C PRO A 14 2.50 -6.14 -4.04
N TRP A 15 3.20 -7.20 -4.45
CA TRP A 15 4.27 -7.07 -5.47
C TRP A 15 3.74 -6.79 -6.87
N THR A 16 2.55 -7.30 -7.15
CA THR A 16 1.84 -7.14 -8.42
C THR A 16 0.36 -7.30 -8.16
N PHE A 17 -0.44 -6.86 -9.12
CA PHE A 17 -1.87 -7.08 -9.16
C PHE A 17 -2.21 -8.06 -10.28
N PRO A 18 -3.29 -8.85 -10.14
CA PRO A 18 -3.84 -9.61 -11.26
C PRO A 18 -4.04 -8.74 -12.51
N ASN A 19 -3.69 -9.28 -13.69
CA ASN A 19 -3.72 -8.53 -14.96
C ASN A 19 -5.12 -8.03 -15.38
N TRP A 20 -6.17 -8.55 -14.76
CA TRP A 20 -7.54 -8.09 -15.02
C TRP A 20 -7.93 -6.87 -14.20
N LEU A 21 -7.18 -6.55 -13.13
CA LEU A 21 -7.38 -5.33 -12.35
C LEU A 21 -6.80 -4.16 -13.12
N GLY A 22 -7.59 -3.10 -13.23
CA GLY A 22 -7.13 -1.93 -13.97
C GLY A 22 -7.02 -2.20 -15.47
N LEU A 23 -8.01 -2.85 -16.08
CA LEU A 23 -8.18 -2.81 -17.53
C LEU A 23 -9.37 -1.91 -17.84
N GLU A 24 -9.11 -0.65 -18.20
CA GLU A 24 -10.15 0.22 -18.74
C GLU A 24 -10.06 0.20 -20.28
N ASN A 25 -11.10 -0.29 -20.95
CA ASN A 25 -11.18 -0.36 -22.41
C ASN A 25 -10.02 -1.09 -23.12
N GLY A 26 -9.41 -2.09 -22.48
CA GLY A 26 -8.32 -2.87 -23.07
C GLY A 26 -6.95 -2.20 -23.03
N THR A 27 -6.81 -1.11 -22.26
CA THR A 27 -5.53 -0.45 -21.96
C THR A 27 -5.17 -0.72 -20.51
N GLU A 28 -3.88 -0.93 -20.20
CA GLU A 28 -3.41 -1.00 -18.81
C GLU A 28 -3.80 0.31 -18.09
N SER A 29 -4.65 0.19 -17.08
CA SER A 29 -4.81 1.19 -16.04
C SER A 29 -3.67 1.04 -15.04
N GLU A 30 -3.35 2.16 -14.42
CA GLU A 30 -2.27 2.27 -13.46
C GLU A 30 -2.49 1.32 -12.27
N PHE A 31 -1.39 0.82 -11.69
CA PHE A 31 -1.40 -0.03 -10.47
C PHE A 31 -2.10 0.58 -9.24
N TYR A 32 -2.53 1.84 -9.36
CA TYR A 32 -3.13 2.66 -8.32
C TYR A 32 -4.53 3.10 -8.75
N SER A 33 -5.38 2.12 -9.02
CA SER A 33 -6.80 2.29 -9.36
C SER A 33 -7.70 1.97 -8.16
N ASP A 34 -8.99 2.30 -8.28
CA ASP A 34 -10.01 1.92 -7.29
C ASP A 34 -10.17 0.39 -7.21
N ASP A 35 -10.10 -0.31 -8.36
CA ASP A 35 -10.09 -1.78 -8.41
C ASP A 35 -8.94 -2.38 -7.56
N ALA A 36 -7.78 -1.71 -7.52
CA ALA A 36 -6.65 -2.13 -6.70
C ALA A 36 -6.93 -1.92 -5.20
N LEU A 37 -7.68 -0.89 -4.82
CA LEU A 37 -8.14 -0.67 -3.44
C LEU A 37 -9.07 -1.80 -3.00
N ASP A 38 -10.11 -2.08 -3.80
CA ASP A 38 -11.10 -3.13 -3.56
C ASP A 38 -10.43 -4.50 -3.44
N TYR A 39 -9.42 -4.75 -4.27
CA TYR A 39 -8.63 -5.97 -4.21
C TYR A 39 -7.86 -6.11 -2.88
N ILE A 40 -7.18 -5.04 -2.44
CA ILE A 40 -6.44 -5.04 -1.18
C ILE A 40 -7.40 -5.28 0.00
N VAL A 41 -8.52 -4.58 0.03
CA VAL A 41 -9.54 -4.73 1.10
C VAL A 41 -10.10 -6.14 1.11
N SER A 42 -10.49 -6.68 -0.06
CA SER A 42 -11.02 -8.04 -0.17
C SER A 42 -10.00 -9.09 0.29
N TRP A 43 -8.72 -8.89 -0.02
CA TRP A 43 -7.65 -9.78 0.45
C TRP A 43 -7.52 -9.75 1.98
N LEU A 44 -7.61 -8.57 2.61
CA LEU A 44 -7.56 -8.42 4.06
C LEU A 44 -8.76 -9.07 4.76
N GLN A 45 -9.96 -8.94 4.21
CA GLN A 45 -11.17 -9.62 4.71
C GLN A 45 -10.97 -11.14 4.67
N CYS A 46 -10.53 -11.66 3.53
CA CYS A 46 -10.22 -13.08 3.39
C CYS A 46 -9.14 -13.55 4.38
N ALA A 47 -8.08 -12.76 4.58
CA ALA A 47 -7.01 -13.07 5.54
C ALA A 47 -7.55 -13.15 6.99
N GLN A 48 -8.45 -12.24 7.36
CA GLN A 48 -9.09 -12.22 8.67
C GLN A 48 -9.98 -13.45 8.88
N GLU A 49 -10.77 -13.84 7.87
CA GLU A 49 -11.70 -14.97 7.93
C GLU A 49 -11.02 -16.35 7.87
N THR A 50 -9.97 -16.49 7.05
CA THR A 50 -9.35 -17.80 6.76
C THR A 50 -8.23 -18.20 7.72
N GLY A 51 -7.91 -17.34 8.70
CA GLY A 51 -7.03 -17.67 9.82
C GLY A 51 -5.62 -17.08 9.78
N ALA A 52 -5.31 -16.20 8.81
CA ALA A 52 -4.13 -15.33 8.92
C ALA A 52 -4.31 -14.29 10.06
N GLY A 53 -5.57 -13.98 10.39
CA GLY A 53 -5.96 -13.04 11.43
C GLY A 53 -5.87 -11.60 10.94
N THR A 54 -5.77 -10.66 11.87
CA THR A 54 -5.54 -9.25 11.54
C THR A 54 -4.21 -9.06 10.84
N VAL A 55 -4.13 -8.05 9.98
CA VAL A 55 -2.88 -7.57 9.37
C VAL A 55 -2.65 -6.18 9.92
N GLU A 56 -1.59 -5.98 10.68
CA GLU A 56 -1.36 -4.72 11.38
C GLU A 56 -0.79 -3.63 10.47
N TYR A 57 -0.11 -4.01 9.38
CA TYR A 57 0.50 -3.08 8.45
C TYR A 57 0.30 -3.49 6.99
N VAL A 58 -0.09 -2.53 6.16
CA VAL A 58 -0.21 -2.70 4.70
C VAL A 58 0.68 -1.70 3.99
N GLY A 59 1.55 -2.22 3.13
CA GLY A 59 2.44 -1.44 2.28
C GLY A 59 1.87 -1.19 0.90
N ASN A 60 2.41 -0.19 0.20
CA ASN A 60 2.27 -0.10 -1.24
C ASN A 60 3.08 -1.19 -1.95
N ARG A 61 2.92 -1.29 -3.27
CA ARG A 61 3.80 -2.12 -4.08
C ARG A 61 5.27 -1.70 -3.91
N PRO A 62 6.18 -2.60 -3.49
CA PRO A 62 7.61 -2.34 -3.55
C PRO A 62 8.02 -2.15 -5.00
N ARG A 63 8.68 -1.02 -5.29
CA ARG A 63 9.33 -0.82 -6.59
C ARG A 63 10.83 -0.94 -6.38
N PRO A 64 11.53 -1.96 -6.94
CA PRO A 64 12.98 -1.95 -6.92
C PRO A 64 13.47 -0.78 -7.77
N SER A 65 14.54 -0.12 -7.34
CA SER A 65 15.17 0.90 -8.17
C SER A 65 15.73 0.25 -9.41
N SER A 66 15.37 0.76 -10.58
CA SER A 66 16.05 0.41 -11.81
C SER A 66 17.23 1.37 -12.01
N THR A 67 18.39 0.80 -12.30
CA THR A 67 19.48 1.54 -12.91
C THR A 67 19.37 1.29 -14.40
N ASP A 68 19.27 2.35 -15.20
CA ASP A 68 19.24 2.19 -16.64
C ASP A 68 20.63 1.75 -17.19
N LEU A 69 20.70 1.48 -18.49
CA LEU A 69 21.96 1.07 -19.14
C LEU A 69 23.04 2.16 -19.12
N LEU A 70 22.70 3.38 -18.72
CA LEU A 70 23.61 4.53 -18.59
C LEU A 70 24.02 4.78 -17.13
N GLY A 71 23.61 3.92 -16.20
CA GLY A 71 23.91 4.08 -14.77
C GLY A 71 23.00 5.09 -14.06
N GLN A 72 21.95 5.59 -14.71
CA GLN A 72 21.01 6.52 -14.09
C GLN A 72 20.00 5.75 -13.24
N ARG A 73 19.91 6.13 -11.96
CA ARG A 73 18.92 5.60 -11.03
C ARG A 73 17.57 6.24 -11.33
N GLN A 74 16.58 5.46 -11.73
CA GLN A 74 15.21 5.95 -11.78
C GLN A 74 14.66 5.96 -10.35
N ALA A 75 14.17 7.12 -9.92
CA ALA A 75 13.52 7.27 -8.63
C ALA A 75 12.29 6.36 -8.55
N HIS A 76 12.05 5.80 -7.37
CA HIS A 76 10.86 5.00 -7.10
C HIS A 76 9.64 5.87 -7.34
N SER A 77 8.74 5.51 -8.27
CA SER A 77 7.45 6.18 -8.33
C SER A 77 6.64 5.76 -7.10
N LEU A 78 6.50 6.67 -6.14
CA LEU A 78 5.53 6.58 -5.06
C LEU A 78 4.12 6.34 -5.65
N PRO A 79 3.20 5.69 -4.91
CA PRO A 79 1.79 5.81 -5.23
C PRO A 79 1.40 7.29 -5.33
N PRO A 80 0.49 7.67 -6.23
CA PRO A 80 -0.17 8.97 -6.15
C PRO A 80 -0.67 9.17 -4.71
N TRP A 81 -0.31 10.28 -4.06
CA TRP A 81 -0.65 10.48 -2.65
C TRP A 81 -2.18 10.44 -2.40
N ARG A 82 -2.99 10.83 -3.40
CA ARG A 82 -4.45 10.71 -3.35
C ARG A 82 -4.93 9.27 -3.32
N TRP A 83 -4.23 8.36 -3.98
CA TRP A 83 -4.53 6.93 -3.89
C TRP A 83 -4.25 6.38 -2.49
N VAL A 84 -3.20 6.88 -1.81
CA VAL A 84 -2.92 6.52 -0.41
C VAL A 84 -4.05 6.98 0.51
N VAL A 85 -4.58 8.19 0.29
CA VAL A 85 -5.75 8.68 1.03
C VAL A 85 -6.97 7.80 0.76
N ALA A 86 -7.25 7.48 -0.51
CA ALA A 86 -8.36 6.60 -0.87
C ALA A 86 -8.19 5.18 -0.29
N LEU A 87 -6.97 4.66 -0.20
CA LEU A 87 -6.68 3.38 0.47
C LEU A 87 -7.01 3.45 1.97
N ARG A 88 -6.64 4.53 2.66
CA ARG A 88 -7.03 4.72 4.06
C ARG A 88 -8.55 4.70 4.21
N GLU A 89 -9.26 5.47 3.39
CA GLU A 89 -10.73 5.55 3.42
C GLU A 89 -11.35 4.17 3.18
N ALA A 90 -10.90 3.44 2.16
CA ALA A 90 -11.39 2.09 1.85
C ALA A 90 -11.13 1.09 2.99
N LEU A 91 -9.98 1.18 3.66
CA LEU A 91 -9.69 0.37 4.85
C LEU A 91 -10.61 0.71 6.02
N ASP A 92 -10.84 2.00 6.26
CA ASP A 92 -11.70 2.47 7.36
C ASP A 92 -13.16 2.05 7.14
N ASP A 93 -13.67 2.20 5.92
CA ASP A 93 -15.03 1.79 5.53
C ASP A 93 -15.24 0.28 5.67
N ALA A 94 -14.18 -0.51 5.46
CA ALA A 94 -14.18 -1.95 5.63
C ALA A 94 -13.92 -2.43 7.07
N GLY A 95 -13.73 -1.52 8.03
CA GLY A 95 -13.50 -1.82 9.44
C GLY A 95 -12.06 -2.17 9.81
N PHE A 96 -11.10 -1.84 8.93
CA PHE A 96 -9.65 -2.00 9.16
C PHE A 96 -9.00 -0.72 9.72
N ASN A 97 -9.68 -0.01 10.63
CA ASN A 97 -9.20 1.25 11.21
C ASN A 97 -7.87 1.11 11.95
N GLU A 98 -7.57 -0.08 12.48
CA GLU A 98 -6.34 -0.39 13.20
C GLU A 98 -5.18 -0.82 12.28
N THR A 99 -5.47 -1.14 11.01
CA THR A 99 -4.46 -1.51 10.02
C THR A 99 -3.72 -0.27 9.57
N ARG A 100 -2.41 -0.20 9.78
CA ARG A 100 -1.58 0.98 9.48
C ARG A 100 -0.96 0.92 8.10
N LEU A 101 -0.63 2.07 7.53
CA LEU A 101 0.04 2.15 6.24
C LEU A 101 1.56 2.22 6.39
N VAL A 102 2.28 1.58 5.48
CA VAL A 102 3.75 1.65 5.35
C VAL A 102 4.09 2.14 3.96
N LEU A 103 4.81 3.25 3.87
CA LEU A 103 5.29 3.83 2.62
C LEU A 103 6.73 4.29 2.82
N PRO A 104 7.60 4.22 1.80
CA PRO A 104 7.30 3.85 0.41
C PRO A 104 7.50 2.36 0.09
N ASP A 105 7.74 1.53 1.11
CA ASP A 105 8.17 0.13 0.97
C ASP A 105 9.32 -0.02 -0.05
N SER A 106 10.25 0.95 0.00
CA SER A 106 11.43 1.06 -0.86
C SER A 106 12.50 1.88 -0.13
N GLU A 107 13.50 2.39 -0.85
CA GLU A 107 14.51 3.24 -0.22
C GLU A 107 13.91 4.55 0.29
N TYR A 108 14.62 5.19 1.23
CA TYR A 108 14.25 6.50 1.75
C TYR A 108 13.99 7.51 0.61
N ASP A 109 12.87 8.22 0.70
CA ASP A 109 12.46 9.23 -0.26
C ASP A 109 11.99 10.50 0.46
N ALA A 110 12.78 11.56 0.38
CA ALA A 110 12.47 12.87 0.98
C ALA A 110 11.18 13.50 0.44
N THR A 111 10.65 13.02 -0.70
CA THR A 111 9.36 13.47 -1.21
C THR A 111 8.19 12.97 -0.36
N VAL A 112 8.31 11.81 0.31
CA VAL A 112 7.30 11.31 1.27
C VAL A 112 7.22 12.23 2.49
N GLU A 113 8.37 12.62 3.06
CA GLU A 113 8.42 13.56 4.19
C GLU A 113 7.89 14.94 3.80
N ALA A 114 8.21 15.39 2.58
CA ALA A 114 7.70 16.65 2.06
C ALA A 114 6.17 16.61 1.86
N LEU A 115 5.62 15.49 1.37
CA LEU A 115 4.17 15.28 1.24
C LEU A 115 3.50 15.26 2.61
N TRP A 116 4.07 14.55 3.59
CA TRP A 116 3.57 14.52 4.97
C TRP A 116 3.45 15.93 5.56
N SER A 117 4.44 16.78 5.30
CA SER A 117 4.44 18.15 5.84
C SER A 117 3.47 19.10 5.11
N LYS A 118 3.14 18.82 3.84
CA LYS A 118 2.40 19.73 2.96
C LYS A 118 0.94 19.35 2.74
N GLU A 119 0.61 18.07 2.85
CA GLU A 119 -0.70 17.52 2.51
C GLU A 119 -1.36 16.92 3.76
N PRO A 120 -2.21 17.68 4.48
CA PRO A 120 -2.82 17.21 5.73
C PRO A 120 -3.63 15.92 5.58
N ALA A 121 -4.30 15.73 4.43
CA ALA A 121 -5.04 14.51 4.14
C ALA A 121 -4.12 13.29 4.05
N PHE A 122 -2.95 13.43 3.41
CA PHE A 122 -1.95 12.37 3.34
C PHE A 122 -1.35 12.07 4.72
N ALA A 123 -1.01 13.11 5.49
CA ALA A 123 -0.51 12.95 6.86
C ALA A 123 -1.53 12.26 7.77
N SER A 124 -2.82 12.59 7.64
CA SER A 124 -3.91 11.92 8.35
C SER A 124 -4.07 10.47 7.90
N ALA A 125 -3.96 10.19 6.61
CA ALA A 125 -4.06 8.84 6.07
C ALA A 125 -2.95 7.91 6.58
N MET A 126 -1.78 8.50 6.81
CA MET A 126 -0.62 7.82 7.35
C MET A 126 -0.51 7.89 8.88
N ALA A 127 -1.47 8.51 9.60
CA ALA A 127 -1.40 8.64 11.04
C ALA A 127 -1.26 7.25 11.70
N ASP A 128 -0.28 7.11 12.60
CA ASP A 128 0.18 5.84 13.21
C ASP A 128 0.86 4.82 12.27
N GLY A 129 1.01 5.16 10.99
CA GLY A 129 1.82 4.46 10.00
C GLY A 129 3.32 4.69 10.15
N VAL A 130 4.11 4.00 9.32
CA VAL A 130 5.59 4.09 9.32
C VAL A 130 6.07 4.61 7.96
N MET A 131 7.02 5.55 8.01
CA MET A 131 7.78 6.07 6.87
C MET A 131 9.14 5.39 6.74
#